data_AF-A0A968TN21-F1
#
_entry.id   AF-A0A968TN21-F1
#
_cell.length_a   1.000
_cell.length_b   1.000
_cell.length_c   1.000
_cell.angle_alpha   90.00
_cell.angle_beta   90.00
_cell.angle_gamma   90.00
#
_symmetry.space_group_name_H-M   'P 1'
#
loop_
_entity.id
_entity.type
_entity.pdbx_description
1 polymer ?
#
loop_
_entity_poly.entity_id
_entity_poly.type
_entity_poly.pdbx_seq_one_letter_code
_entity_poly.pdbx_strand_id
1 'polypeptide(L)'
;MDLLRRAARRLSLEELDEETLVSLRERARWEPKTGGETRPFPTPKHDDTFALTRVYRGPDFRNVDETTAFAALNSLLSLKISNHNRSDQSLGYAHGSVVRTVGGGTQFMILMGQTDGVERARRTLEGWDHTLEQLRNGEITDDDIRDAIAGLLNELTERMTTAAELVSLYSGFQNLRLDARALSGVIAALKRMTPEDVRSIARKYLLAAECPS
;
A
#
# COMPACT_ATOMS: atom_id res chain seq x y z
N MET A 1 -18.39 -0.31 -8.04
CA MET A 1 -17.65 -1.41 -8.69
C MET A 1 -16.84 -0.93 -9.89
N ASP A 2 -17.36 -0.03 -10.73
CA ASP A 2 -16.65 0.47 -11.92
C ASP A 2 -15.55 1.52 -11.67
N LEU A 3 -15.64 2.32 -10.61
CA LEU A 3 -14.67 3.41 -10.35
C LEU A 3 -13.26 2.92 -9.97
N LEU A 4 -13.16 1.87 -9.16
CA LEU A 4 -11.87 1.24 -8.82
C LEU A 4 -11.27 0.48 -10.01
N ARG A 5 -12.10 -0.07 -10.90
CA ARG A 5 -11.63 -0.72 -12.13
C ARG A 5 -11.11 0.28 -13.16
N ARG A 6 -11.65 1.50 -13.21
CA ARG A 6 -11.21 2.55 -14.15
C ARG A 6 -10.00 3.34 -13.66
N ALA A 7 -9.72 3.36 -12.36
CA ALA A 7 -8.58 4.09 -11.78
C ALA A 7 -7.27 3.28 -11.72
N ALA A 8 -7.33 1.95 -11.83
CA ALA A 8 -6.15 1.09 -11.79
C ALA A 8 -5.54 0.91 -13.19
N ARG A 9 -5.06 2.00 -13.80
CA ARG A 9 -4.20 1.88 -14.99
C ARG A 9 -2.76 1.77 -14.50
N ARG A 10 -2.04 0.73 -14.94
CA ARG A 10 -0.58 0.63 -14.79
C ARG A 10 0.01 1.76 -15.62
N LEU A 11 0.24 2.92 -15.04
CA LEU A 11 1.03 3.95 -15.69
C LEU A 11 2.47 3.45 -15.72
N SER A 12 2.92 2.97 -16.88
CA SER A 12 4.34 2.79 -17.13
C SER A 12 4.98 4.17 -17.28
N LEU A 13 6.26 4.29 -16.94
CA LEU A 13 7.05 5.52 -17.12
C LEU A 13 7.01 6.04 -18.57
N GLU A 14 6.77 5.14 -19.53
CA GLU A 14 6.68 5.40 -20.97
C GLU A 14 5.34 6.03 -21.40
N GLU A 15 4.28 5.93 -20.59
CA GLU A 15 2.94 6.46 -20.90
C GLU A 15 2.66 7.84 -20.25
N LEU A 16 3.69 8.51 -19.71
CA LEU A 16 3.54 9.74 -18.91
C LEU A 16 4.10 10.98 -19.61
N ASP A 17 3.62 11.24 -20.82
CA ASP A 17 3.78 12.58 -21.40
C ASP A 17 2.86 13.61 -20.70
N GLU A 18 3.20 14.89 -20.88
CA GLU A 18 2.49 16.01 -20.27
C GLU A 18 0.99 16.01 -20.65
N GLU A 19 0.67 15.57 -21.86
CA GLU A 19 -0.69 15.44 -22.39
C GLU A 19 -1.50 14.34 -21.68
N THR A 20 -0.89 13.18 -21.40
CA THR A 20 -1.51 12.07 -20.68
C THR A 20 -1.75 12.43 -19.22
N LEU A 21 -0.83 13.15 -18.58
CA LEU A 21 -0.98 13.64 -17.21
C LEU A 21 -2.05 14.75 -17.09
N VAL A 22 -2.11 15.68 -18.04
CA VAL A 22 -3.19 16.68 -18.13
C VAL A 22 -4.54 16.01 -18.35
N SER A 23 -4.62 15.01 -19.24
CA SER A 23 -5.84 14.21 -19.47
C SER A 23 -6.29 13.45 -18.22
N LEU A 24 -5.37 12.89 -17.45
CA LEU A 24 -5.68 12.27 -16.15
C LEU A 24 -6.15 13.29 -15.11
N ARG A 25 -5.58 14.49 -15.08
CA ARG A 25 -6.01 15.61 -14.23
C ARG A 25 -7.40 16.12 -14.61
N GLU A 26 -7.73 16.18 -15.89
CA GLU A 26 -9.06 16.57 -16.38
C GLU A 26 -10.13 15.49 -16.15
N ARG A 27 -9.77 14.21 -16.32
CA ARG A 27 -10.65 13.06 -15.99
C ARG A 27 -10.85 12.88 -14.50
N ALA A 28 -9.84 13.23 -13.70
CA ALA A 28 -9.91 13.33 -12.26
C ALA A 28 -10.43 14.70 -11.80
N ARG A 29 -11.22 15.44 -12.61
CA ARG A 29 -12.09 16.49 -12.03
C ARG A 29 -13.01 15.80 -11.01
N TRP A 30 -12.58 15.87 -9.76
CA TRP A 30 -13.24 15.33 -8.58
C TRP A 30 -14.61 16.01 -8.47
N GLU A 31 -15.64 15.43 -9.09
CA GLU A 31 -17.01 15.75 -8.70
C GLU A 31 -17.25 15.10 -7.32
N PRO A 32 -17.57 15.87 -6.27
CA PRO A 32 -17.95 15.32 -4.99
C PRO A 32 -19.32 14.67 -5.14
N LYS A 33 -19.35 13.40 -5.57
CA LYS A 33 -20.57 12.60 -5.62
C LYS A 33 -20.45 11.46 -4.62
N THR A 34 -20.82 11.76 -3.38
CA THR A 34 -21.67 10.91 -2.51
C THR A 34 -21.89 11.58 -1.16
N GLY A 35 -23.16 11.72 -0.76
CA GLY A 35 -23.60 12.29 0.52
C GLY A 35 -23.35 11.38 1.72
N GLY A 36 -22.11 11.37 2.19
CA GLY A 36 -21.72 11.04 3.56
C GLY A 36 -20.65 12.04 3.96
N GLU A 37 -20.44 12.32 5.25
CA GLU A 37 -19.47 13.30 5.75
C GLU A 37 -18.05 12.99 5.27
N THR A 38 -17.72 13.40 4.05
CA THR A 38 -16.37 13.44 3.53
C THR A 38 -15.77 14.71 4.07
N ARG A 39 -14.84 14.60 5.03
CA ARG A 39 -13.85 15.66 5.18
C ARG A 39 -13.30 15.92 3.78
N PRO A 40 -13.39 17.15 3.26
CA PRO A 40 -12.85 17.45 1.94
C PRO A 40 -11.38 17.03 1.97
N PHE A 41 -10.96 16.29 0.94
CA PHE A 41 -9.53 16.12 0.71
C PHE A 41 -8.91 17.53 0.69
N PRO A 42 -7.77 17.76 1.37
CA PRO A 42 -7.18 19.08 1.44
C PRO A 42 -7.05 19.64 0.02
N THR A 43 -7.58 20.84 -0.19
CA THR A 43 -7.51 21.54 -1.47
C THR A 43 -6.05 21.54 -1.91
N PRO A 44 -5.74 21.13 -3.15
CA PRO A 44 -4.38 21.15 -3.65
C PRO A 44 -3.77 22.54 -3.45
N LYS A 45 -2.55 22.59 -2.91
CA LYS A 45 -1.88 23.86 -2.59
C LYS A 45 -1.46 24.61 -3.85
N HIS A 46 -1.26 23.88 -4.93
CA HIS A 46 -0.85 24.37 -6.22
C HIS A 46 -1.74 23.76 -7.29
N ASP A 47 -1.95 24.48 -8.40
CA ASP A 47 -2.79 23.98 -9.49
C ASP A 47 -2.25 22.66 -10.06
N ASP A 48 -0.94 22.43 -9.99
CA ASP A 48 -0.23 21.25 -10.50
C ASP A 48 0.03 20.15 -9.44
N THR A 49 -0.77 20.08 -8.37
CA THR A 49 -0.68 18.95 -7.42
C THR A 49 -1.27 17.66 -8.02
N PHE A 50 -0.51 16.56 -7.92
CA PHE A 50 -0.90 15.21 -8.34
C PHE A 50 -1.07 14.26 -7.15
N ALA A 51 -2.07 13.39 -7.24
CA ALA A 51 -2.20 12.21 -6.40
C ALA A 51 -1.99 10.96 -7.27
N LEU A 52 -0.93 10.23 -7.00
CA LEU A 52 -0.49 9.08 -7.77
C LEU A 52 -0.76 7.80 -6.99
N THR A 53 -1.20 6.76 -7.70
CA THR A 53 -1.33 5.42 -7.11
C THR A 53 -0.84 4.34 -8.07
N ARG A 54 -0.29 3.27 -7.51
CA ARG A 54 -0.01 2.01 -8.23
C ARG A 54 -0.58 0.86 -7.41
N VAL A 55 -1.36 -0.01 -8.07
CA VAL A 55 -2.16 -1.04 -7.38
C VAL A 55 -1.65 -2.42 -7.75
N TYR A 56 -1.41 -3.25 -6.73
CA TYR A 56 -1.06 -4.66 -6.84
C TYR A 56 -2.15 -5.52 -6.22
N ARG A 57 -2.59 -6.54 -6.96
CA ARG A 57 -3.49 -7.55 -6.43
C ARG A 57 -2.68 -8.49 -5.52
N GLY A 58 -3.16 -8.65 -4.29
CA GLY A 58 -2.57 -9.51 -3.27
C GLY A 58 -3.37 -10.78 -3.01
N PRO A 59 -3.10 -11.44 -1.86
CA PRO A 59 -3.74 -12.70 -1.50
C PRO A 59 -5.22 -12.55 -1.13
N ASP A 60 -5.93 -13.67 -1.13
CA ASP A 60 -7.25 -13.79 -0.52
C ASP A 60 -7.13 -13.74 1.01
N PHE A 61 -7.97 -12.93 1.68
CA PHE A 61 -7.94 -12.72 3.12
C PHE A 61 -8.00 -14.02 3.93
N ARG A 62 -8.57 -15.10 3.40
CA ARG A 62 -8.70 -16.38 4.09
C ARG A 62 -7.37 -17.08 4.30
N ASN A 63 -6.36 -16.78 3.47
CA ASN A 63 -5.02 -17.30 3.66
C ASN A 63 -4.26 -16.45 4.69
N VAL A 64 -4.32 -16.85 5.96
CA VAL A 64 -3.71 -16.11 7.09
C VAL A 64 -2.22 -15.89 6.86
N ASP A 65 -1.48 -16.93 6.46
CA ASP A 65 -0.02 -16.83 6.30
C ASP A 65 0.36 -15.83 5.20
N GLU A 66 -0.24 -15.96 4.02
CA GLU A 66 0.06 -15.05 2.91
C GLU A 66 -0.37 -13.61 3.22
N THR A 67 -1.54 -13.42 3.84
CA THR A 67 -2.06 -12.08 4.15
C THR A 67 -1.28 -11.40 5.26
N THR A 68 -0.77 -12.15 6.24
CA THR A 68 0.12 -11.62 7.27
C THR A 68 1.47 -11.23 6.67
N ALA A 69 2.05 -12.05 5.79
CA ALA A 69 3.30 -11.73 5.12
C ALA A 69 3.12 -10.54 4.15
N PHE A 70 1.95 -10.41 3.52
CA PHE A 70 1.59 -9.24 2.71
C PHE A 70 1.44 -7.97 3.54
N ALA A 71 0.94 -8.07 4.79
CA ALA A 71 0.89 -6.95 5.72
C ALA A 71 2.28 -6.53 6.21
N ALA A 72 3.17 -7.49 6.51
CA ALA A 72 4.57 -7.19 6.84
C ALA A 72 5.29 -6.52 5.66
N LEU A 73 5.08 -7.01 4.44
CA LEU A 73 5.58 -6.40 3.21
C LEU A 73 5.06 -4.97 3.03
N ASN A 74 3.79 -4.70 3.34
CA ASN A 74 3.25 -3.35 3.31
C ASN A 74 3.94 -2.42 4.31
N SER A 75 4.18 -2.89 5.54
CA SER A 75 4.88 -2.10 6.56
C SER A 75 6.28 -1.71 6.07
N LEU A 76 7.02 -2.70 5.55
CA LEU A 76 8.35 -2.52 4.97
C LEU A 76 8.34 -1.52 3.80
N LEU A 77 7.47 -1.72 2.82
CA LEU A 77 7.41 -0.85 1.63
C LEU A 77 6.94 0.55 1.96
N SER A 78 5.99 0.72 2.88
CA SER A 78 5.55 2.03 3.30
C SER A 78 6.69 2.84 3.92
N LEU A 79 7.53 2.20 4.74
CA LEU A 79 8.71 2.83 5.33
C LEU A 79 9.75 3.17 4.26
N LYS A 80 10.14 2.21 3.41
CA LYS A 80 11.18 2.41 2.39
C LYS A 80 10.77 3.46 1.34
N ILE A 81 9.52 3.43 0.88
CA ILE A 81 8.98 4.44 -0.05
C ILE A 81 8.91 5.82 0.63
N SER A 82 8.47 5.90 1.88
CA SER A 82 8.46 7.18 2.60
C SER A 82 9.88 7.73 2.76
N ASN A 83 10.85 6.90 3.17
CA ASN A 83 12.23 7.35 3.33
C ASN A 83 12.79 7.86 2.00
N HIS A 84 12.65 7.10 0.92
CA HIS A 84 13.17 7.51 -0.37
C HIS A 84 12.44 8.75 -0.92
N ASN A 85 11.12 8.66 -1.13
CA ASN A 85 10.38 9.72 -1.83
C ASN A 85 10.19 10.99 -0.98
N ARG A 86 9.89 10.83 0.31
CA ARG A 86 9.62 11.97 1.19
C ARG A 86 10.90 12.49 1.84
N SER A 87 11.69 11.63 2.49
CA SER A 87 12.85 12.11 3.26
C SER A 87 14.02 12.47 2.35
N ASP A 88 14.42 11.57 1.45
CA ASP A 88 15.64 11.75 0.64
C ASP A 88 15.37 12.66 -0.56
N GLN A 89 14.26 12.44 -1.26
CA GLN A 89 13.94 13.16 -2.50
C GLN A 89 13.05 14.40 -2.29
N SER A 90 12.47 14.58 -1.11
CA SER A 90 11.61 15.73 -0.76
C SER A 90 10.44 15.96 -1.75
N LEU A 91 9.80 14.89 -2.22
CA LEU A 91 8.80 14.94 -3.29
C LEU A 91 7.40 15.34 -2.82
N GLY A 92 7.13 15.29 -1.51
CA GLY A 92 5.83 15.62 -0.95
C GLY A 92 5.62 15.04 0.45
N TYR A 93 4.47 15.36 1.05
CA TYR A 93 4.18 14.95 2.42
C TYR A 93 3.72 13.49 2.54
N ALA A 94 2.92 13.01 1.59
CA ALA A 94 2.28 11.70 1.67
C ALA A 94 2.89 10.75 0.63
N HIS A 95 3.77 9.85 1.09
CA HIS A 95 4.31 8.76 0.30
C HIS A 95 4.35 7.48 1.14
N GLY A 96 3.98 6.34 0.55
CA GLY A 96 4.01 5.06 1.24
C GLY A 96 3.18 4.01 0.54
N SER A 97 2.78 2.99 1.29
CA SER A 97 1.88 1.96 0.80
C SER A 97 0.80 1.62 1.82
N VAL A 98 -0.37 1.24 1.32
CA VAL A 98 -1.48 0.79 2.14
C VAL A 98 -2.06 -0.50 1.59
N VAL A 99 -2.51 -1.39 2.48
CA VAL A 99 -3.31 -2.56 2.10
C VAL A 99 -4.79 -2.27 2.30
N ARG A 100 -5.58 -2.65 1.30
CA ARG A 100 -7.05 -2.56 1.30
C ARG A 100 -7.65 -3.89 0.90
N THR A 101 -8.71 -4.30 1.58
CA THR A 101 -9.50 -5.47 1.18
C THR A 101 -10.70 -4.98 0.38
N VAL A 102 -10.93 -5.54 -0.80
CA VAL A 102 -12.04 -5.15 -1.69
C VAL A 102 -12.98 -6.34 -1.88
N GLY A 103 -14.27 -6.05 -2.14
CA GLY A 103 -15.39 -6.99 -2.24
C GLY A 103 -15.03 -8.39 -2.75
N GLY A 104 -15.36 -9.40 -1.93
CA GLY A 104 -14.97 -10.80 -2.15
C GLY A 104 -13.74 -11.23 -1.36
N GLY A 105 -13.04 -10.28 -0.70
CA GLY A 105 -12.01 -10.61 0.28
C GLY A 105 -10.58 -10.66 -0.28
N THR A 106 -10.36 -10.28 -1.52
CA THR A 106 -9.00 -10.11 -2.06
C THR A 106 -8.36 -8.84 -1.46
N GLN A 107 -7.11 -8.96 -1.02
CA GLN A 107 -6.31 -7.81 -0.60
C GLN A 107 -5.64 -7.16 -1.79
N PHE A 108 -5.43 -5.84 -1.71
CA PHE A 108 -4.72 -5.03 -2.67
C PHE A 108 -3.72 -4.17 -1.93
N MET A 109 -2.49 -4.11 -2.45
CA MET A 109 -1.52 -3.13 -2.00
C MET A 109 -1.56 -1.94 -2.95
N ILE A 110 -1.64 -0.74 -2.37
CA ILE A 110 -1.71 0.51 -3.10
C ILE A 110 -0.48 1.31 -2.69
N LEU A 111 0.47 1.47 -3.60
CA LEU A 111 1.51 2.47 -3.46
C LEU A 111 0.90 3.83 -3.75
N MET A 112 1.20 4.82 -2.93
CA MET A 112 0.60 6.15 -3.03
C MET A 112 1.65 7.23 -2.84
N GLY A 113 1.42 8.36 -3.52
CA GLY A 113 2.29 9.52 -3.51
C GLY A 113 1.49 10.78 -3.81
N GLN A 114 1.78 11.86 -3.08
CA GLN A 114 1.28 13.19 -3.38
C GLN A 114 2.46 14.08 -3.72
N THR A 115 2.39 14.80 -4.83
CA THR A 115 3.49 15.67 -5.28
C THR A 115 2.98 16.84 -6.11
N ASP A 116 3.84 17.81 -6.38
CA ASP A 116 3.54 19.00 -7.17
C ASP A 116 4.43 19.02 -8.42
N GLY A 117 3.84 19.21 -9.60
CA GLY A 117 4.53 19.29 -10.87
C GLY A 117 4.89 17.94 -11.50
N VAL A 118 4.95 17.92 -12.83
CA VAL A 118 5.13 16.71 -13.65
C VAL A 118 6.47 16.00 -13.37
N GLU A 119 7.56 16.75 -13.21
CA GLU A 119 8.87 16.13 -12.96
C GLU A 119 8.92 15.44 -11.59
N ARG A 120 8.26 15.99 -10.56
CA ARG A 120 8.19 15.32 -9.25
C ARG A 120 7.23 14.13 -9.28
N ALA A 121 6.19 14.18 -10.11
CA ALA A 121 5.34 13.03 -10.39
C ALA A 121 6.15 11.88 -11.00
N ARG A 122 6.98 12.16 -12.01
CA ARG A 122 7.89 11.19 -12.62
C ARG A 122 8.84 10.57 -11.58
N ARG A 123 9.53 11.41 -10.80
CA ARG A 123 10.45 10.96 -9.73
C ARG A 123 9.75 10.14 -8.64
N THR A 124 8.48 10.41 -8.36
CA THR A 124 7.70 9.62 -7.37
C THR A 124 7.53 8.18 -7.85
N LEU A 125 7.27 7.98 -9.14
CA LEU A 125 7.13 6.66 -9.74
C LEU A 125 8.48 5.95 -9.81
N GLU A 126 9.54 6.65 -10.22
CA GLU A 126 10.91 6.14 -10.21
C GLU A 126 11.32 5.67 -8.82
N GLY A 127 10.95 6.40 -7.76
CA GLY A 127 11.23 5.99 -6.40
C GLY A 127 10.46 4.75 -5.94
N TRP A 128 9.27 4.50 -6.47
CA TRP A 128 8.57 3.22 -6.26
C TRP A 128 9.30 2.08 -6.97
N ASP A 129 9.69 2.29 -8.23
CA ASP A 129 10.45 1.31 -9.01
C ASP A 129 11.80 1.01 -8.35
N HIS A 130 12.52 2.03 -7.90
CA HIS A 130 13.75 1.90 -7.12
C HIS A 130 13.54 1.02 -5.88
N THR A 131 12.52 1.30 -5.06
CA THR A 131 12.26 0.50 -3.85
C THR A 131 11.95 -0.97 -4.18
N LEU A 132 11.19 -1.22 -5.25
CA LEU A 132 10.86 -2.57 -5.70
C LEU A 132 12.06 -3.31 -6.30
N GLU A 133 12.95 -2.58 -6.97
CA GLU A 133 14.22 -3.10 -7.47
C GLU A 133 15.17 -3.45 -6.32
N GLN A 134 15.29 -2.60 -5.30
CA GLN A 134 16.04 -2.92 -4.08
C GLN A 134 15.53 -4.21 -3.43
N LEU A 135 14.21 -4.39 -3.38
CA LEU A 135 13.61 -5.63 -2.88
C LEU A 135 13.95 -6.84 -3.76
N ARG A 136 13.88 -6.67 -5.09
CA ARG A 136 14.17 -7.72 -6.08
C ARG A 136 15.64 -8.14 -6.06
N ASN A 137 16.55 -7.18 -5.92
CA ASN A 137 17.99 -7.37 -5.95
C ASN A 137 18.56 -7.84 -4.60
N GLY A 138 17.73 -7.90 -3.56
CA GLY A 138 18.16 -8.30 -2.21
C GLY A 138 18.89 -7.21 -1.44
N GLU A 139 18.82 -5.95 -1.88
CA GLU A 139 19.40 -4.79 -1.20
C GLU A 139 18.63 -4.44 0.07
N ILE A 140 17.33 -4.72 0.10
CA ILE A 140 16.57 -4.75 1.36
C ILE A 140 17.00 -6.00 2.13
N THR A 141 17.62 -5.80 3.28
CA THR A 141 18.27 -6.85 4.06
C THR A 141 17.26 -7.70 4.83
N ASP A 142 17.70 -8.84 5.34
CA ASP A 142 16.87 -9.66 6.22
C ASP A 142 16.54 -8.95 7.54
N ASP A 143 17.44 -8.09 8.03
CA ASP A 143 17.21 -7.31 9.25
C ASP A 143 16.12 -6.25 9.03
N ASP A 144 16.11 -5.56 7.89
CA ASP A 144 15.02 -4.65 7.52
C ASP A 144 13.66 -5.36 7.55
N ILE A 145 13.61 -6.60 7.06
CA ILE A 145 12.37 -7.38 7.02
C ILE A 145 11.99 -7.87 8.42
N ARG A 146 12.95 -8.31 9.23
CA ARG A 146 12.71 -8.69 10.63
C ARG A 146 12.17 -7.51 11.43
N ASP A 147 12.71 -6.31 11.23
CA ASP A 147 12.24 -5.09 11.88
C ASP A 147 10.80 -4.76 11.47
N ALA A 148 10.45 -4.93 10.20
CA ALA A 148 9.07 -4.74 9.73
C ALA A 148 8.09 -5.76 10.35
N ILE A 149 8.49 -7.03 10.47
CA ILE A 149 7.70 -8.07 11.14
C ILE A 149 7.54 -7.74 12.63
N ALA A 150 8.63 -7.40 13.31
CA ALA A 150 8.64 -7.06 14.73
C ALA A 150 7.82 -5.81 15.03
N GLY A 151 7.93 -4.77 14.19
CA GLY A 151 7.14 -3.53 14.30
C GLY A 151 5.65 -3.81 14.19
N LEU A 152 5.23 -4.64 13.24
CA LEU A 152 3.82 -5.03 13.10
C LEU A 152 3.32 -5.86 14.30
N LEU A 153 4.14 -6.77 14.81
CA LEU A 153 3.82 -7.55 16.00
C LEU A 153 3.70 -6.65 17.25
N ASN A 154 4.59 -5.69 17.40
CA ASN A 154 4.57 -4.74 18.51
C ASN A 154 3.34 -3.83 18.42
N GLU A 155 3.02 -3.27 17.25
CA GLU A 155 1.82 -2.46 17.05
C GLU A 155 0.55 -3.24 17.44
N LEU A 156 0.41 -4.48 16.98
CA LEU A 156 -0.73 -5.32 17.37
C LEU A 156 -0.75 -5.59 18.87
N THR A 157 0.41 -5.82 19.49
CA THR A 157 0.52 -6.08 20.93
C THR A 157 0.16 -4.85 21.76
N GLU A 158 0.64 -3.68 21.38
CA GLU A 158 0.33 -2.40 22.03
C GLU A 158 -1.16 -2.06 21.91
N ARG A 159 -1.75 -2.25 20.73
CA ARG A 159 -3.19 -2.03 20.54
C ARG A 159 -4.05 -2.98 21.36
N MET A 160 -3.55 -4.16 21.73
CA MET A 160 -4.27 -5.05 22.66
C MET A 160 -4.23 -4.59 24.13
N THR A 161 -3.49 -3.53 24.48
CA THR A 161 -3.37 -3.07 25.88
C THR A 161 -4.58 -2.31 26.39
N THR A 162 -5.43 -1.76 25.51
CA THR A 162 -6.67 -1.07 25.91
C THR A 162 -7.90 -1.83 25.42
N ALA A 163 -8.94 -1.88 26.25
CA ALA A 163 -10.18 -2.58 25.89
C ALA A 163 -10.83 -1.99 24.62
N ALA A 164 -10.73 -0.68 24.41
CA ALA A 164 -11.28 0.00 23.23
C ALA A 164 -10.57 -0.42 21.94
N GLU A 165 -9.23 -0.41 21.93
CA GLU A 165 -8.45 -0.84 20.77
C GLU A 165 -8.59 -2.35 20.53
N LEU A 166 -8.67 -3.16 21.59
CA LEU A 166 -8.89 -4.59 21.49
C LEU A 166 -10.25 -4.89 20.82
N VAL A 167 -11.33 -4.22 21.24
CA VAL A 167 -12.66 -4.36 20.62
C VAL A 167 -12.64 -3.87 19.17
N SER A 168 -11.93 -2.79 18.88
CA SER A 168 -11.75 -2.28 17.51
C SER A 168 -11.05 -3.29 16.62
N LEU A 169 -9.96 -3.91 17.09
CA LEU A 169 -9.24 -4.97 16.38
C LEU A 169 -10.16 -6.18 16.13
N TYR A 170 -10.80 -6.72 17.17
CA TYR A 170 -11.70 -7.86 17.03
C TYR A 170 -12.87 -7.57 16.07
N SER A 171 -13.44 -6.37 16.13
CA SER A 171 -14.50 -5.93 15.21
C SER A 171 -13.98 -5.82 13.78
N GLY A 172 -12.76 -5.32 13.59
CA GLY A 172 -12.09 -5.29 12.28
C GLY A 172 -11.89 -6.69 11.70
N PHE A 173 -11.39 -7.63 12.51
CA PHE A 173 -11.22 -9.03 12.09
C PHE A 173 -12.55 -9.73 11.83
N GLN A 174 -13.58 -9.49 12.66
CA GLN A 174 -14.93 -10.01 12.40
C GLN A 174 -15.53 -9.46 11.10
N ASN A 175 -15.38 -8.17 10.83
CA ASN A 175 -15.92 -7.56 9.62
C ASN A 175 -15.16 -7.97 8.35
N LEU A 176 -13.84 -8.12 8.44
CA LEU A 176 -13.00 -8.47 7.30
C LEU A 176 -12.96 -9.97 7.04
N ARG A 177 -12.99 -10.78 8.10
CA ARG A 177 -12.75 -12.22 8.03
C ARG A 177 -13.94 -13.10 8.43
N LEU A 178 -15.01 -12.50 8.96
CA LEU A 178 -16.10 -13.22 9.63
C LEU A 178 -15.61 -14.09 10.80
N ASP A 179 -14.42 -13.79 11.32
CA ASP A 179 -13.78 -14.53 12.40
C ASP A 179 -12.96 -13.60 13.30
N ALA A 180 -13.52 -13.27 14.46
CA ALA A 180 -12.85 -12.52 15.52
C ALA A 180 -11.55 -13.21 16.01
N ARG A 181 -11.46 -14.55 15.98
CA ARG A 181 -10.27 -15.29 16.45
C ARG A 181 -9.11 -15.23 15.47
N ALA A 182 -9.32 -14.72 14.26
CA ALA A 182 -8.27 -14.61 13.27
C ALA A 182 -7.10 -13.72 13.72
N LEU A 183 -7.32 -12.79 14.67
CA LEU A 183 -6.25 -12.00 15.29
C LEU A 183 -5.16 -12.90 15.92
N SER A 184 -5.56 -13.93 16.68
CA SER A 184 -4.61 -14.89 17.29
C SER A 184 -3.85 -15.68 16.22
N GLY A 185 -4.51 -16.02 15.11
CA GLY A 185 -3.88 -16.66 13.95
C GLY A 185 -2.83 -15.76 13.29
N VAL A 186 -3.14 -14.47 13.12
CA VAL A 186 -2.19 -13.47 12.58
C VAL A 186 -0.98 -13.30 13.50
N ILE A 187 -1.19 -13.18 14.82
CA ILE A 187 -0.09 -13.07 15.79
C ILE A 187 0.79 -14.33 15.76
N ALA A 188 0.18 -15.51 15.72
CA ALA A 188 0.91 -16.77 15.63
C ALA A 188 1.68 -16.89 14.30
N ALA A 189 1.14 -16.36 13.20
CA ALA A 189 1.82 -16.29 11.91
C ALA A 189 3.02 -15.34 11.96
N LEU A 190 2.88 -14.14 12.54
CA LEU A 190 3.99 -13.19 12.69
C LEU A 190 5.15 -13.78 13.51
N LYS A 191 4.85 -14.47 14.61
CA LYS A 191 5.88 -15.05 15.49
C LYS A 191 6.74 -16.14 14.85
N ARG A 192 6.22 -16.83 13.83
CA ARG A 192 6.97 -17.87 13.08
C ARG A 192 7.50 -17.38 11.74
N MET A 193 7.16 -16.15 11.34
CA MET A 193 7.46 -15.61 10.02
C MET A 193 8.96 -15.38 9.85
N THR A 194 9.46 -15.68 8.66
CA THR A 194 10.85 -15.45 8.26
C THR A 194 10.92 -14.36 7.19
N PRO A 195 12.10 -13.75 6.98
CA PRO A 195 12.31 -12.84 5.86
C PRO A 195 11.97 -13.45 4.50
N GLU A 196 12.23 -14.74 4.33
CA GLU A 196 11.97 -15.44 3.07
C GLU A 196 10.46 -15.57 2.78
N ASP A 197 9.61 -15.69 3.80
CA ASP A 197 8.15 -15.68 3.61
C ASP A 197 7.70 -14.35 2.99
N VAL A 198 8.22 -13.24 3.49
CA VAL A 198 7.91 -11.89 2.99
C VAL A 198 8.44 -11.71 1.56
N ARG A 199 9.68 -12.15 1.27
CA ARG A 199 10.24 -12.10 -0.09
C ARG A 199 9.45 -12.97 -1.06
N SER A 200 9.01 -14.15 -0.63
CA SER A 200 8.17 -15.05 -1.43
C SER A 200 6.86 -14.39 -1.82
N ILE A 201 6.20 -13.71 -0.89
CA ILE A 201 4.99 -12.92 -1.15
C ILE A 201 5.26 -11.74 -2.09
N ALA A 202 6.37 -11.03 -1.92
CA ALA A 202 6.75 -9.96 -2.83
C ALA A 202 6.96 -10.48 -4.26
N ARG A 203 7.68 -11.61 -4.42
CA ARG A 203 7.86 -12.27 -5.72
C ARG A 203 6.53 -12.68 -6.35
N LYS A 204 5.63 -13.24 -5.55
CA LYS A 204 4.32 -13.71 -6.02
C LYS A 204 3.39 -12.59 -6.48
N TYR A 205 3.35 -11.47 -5.77
CA TYR A 205 2.29 -10.46 -5.97
C TYR A 205 2.77 -9.11 -6.52
N LEU A 206 4.05 -8.77 -6.36
CA LEU A 206 4.59 -7.46 -6.74
C LEU A 206 5.66 -7.55 -7.84
N LEU A 207 6.49 -8.61 -7.81
CA LEU A 207 7.65 -8.72 -8.69
C LEU A 207 7.50 -9.76 -9.80
N ALA A 208 6.39 -10.50 -9.85
CA ALA A 208 6.09 -11.41 -10.94
C ALA A 208 6.03 -10.61 -12.26
N ALA A 209 6.74 -11.10 -13.28
CA ALA A 209 6.93 -10.39 -14.54
C ALA A 209 5.62 -10.10 -15.31
N GLU A 210 4.52 -10.79 -14.99
CA GLU A 210 3.27 -10.69 -15.73
C GLU A 210 2.08 -10.82 -14.78
N CYS A 211 1.37 -9.72 -14.52
CA CYS A 211 -0.05 -9.79 -14.18
C CYS A 211 -0.79 -9.79 -15.53
N PRO A 212 -1.53 -10.85 -15.89
CA PRO A 212 -2.23 -10.89 -17.17
C PRO A 212 -3.20 -9.72 -17.23
N SER A 213 -3.05 -8.91 -18.29
CA SER A 213 -3.90 -7.78 -18.67
C SER A 213 -5.37 -8.19 -18.83
#